data_AF-X6PA94-F1
#
_entry.id   AF-X6PA94-F1
#
_cell.length_a   1.000
_cell.length_b   1.000
_cell.length_c   1.000
_cell.angle_alpha   90.00
_cell.angle_beta   90.00
_cell.angle_gamma   90.00
#
_symmetry.space_group_name_H-M   'P 1'
#
loop_
_entity.id
_entity.type
_entity.pdbx_description
1 polymer ?
#
loop_
_entity_poly.entity_id
_entity_poly.type
_entity_poly.pdbx_seq_one_letter_code
_entity_poly.pdbx_strand_id
1 'polypeptide(L)'
;NDGKEDDEDEETWLNGKQVRNGISHVSCGAFHSAALSTVGNVFCWGDNTDGQLGIGIGTVDDSTVPLVVDYLGGMDTHTVKCGVDFTFAISEHSIFQHPSQKQIQSNGNSNDNSNSNDNDNNNSNSNDNDNSNSNDNDNEGNNVGHKIQKLKTMFAQKSRHHAKKQDAESTEMDTETTDSNAHHVDTEKDEKTNYSFNINGLSNQASAKLFRVLLLLLLFMFPKSGKGSEENNSNDVELNKAEQFWIRTVLNDWEKQKNSPRVREWIWKVGIPPGLRSKVWPLAIGNQLGINQSLFEICHKRASVAYQQHIAKQQQDHVMLMAPNLNDGVEVNITTTTTGTSVVATDVTTLETTDKGRENTISYIDEDLHRTFPSLSYFQKEGVLQDGLRDLLQAYAFYRPDIGYIQGMSYIAANLLLYMDGYTAFKAFANLLNSPFFYDMLSMDLSKQIPRYQIFQDLFQLSEPQLSAFFLDNSILPQSYFLDWAITIFSKKLRPNVTPRIWDFVLMFGESYVYICAVAILKCLKPQLLQMDLDQVQSNLKKLPQTLTESQLINTIKTINMPKHIKRKLDKLNENS
;
A
#
# COMPACT_ATOMS: atom_id res chain seq x y z
N ASN A 1 42.79 -30.62 -49.93
CA ASN A 1 41.42 -31.00 -49.54
C ASN A 1 41.39 -31.19 -48.06
N ASP A 2 41.31 -30.03 -47.42
CA ASP A 2 41.15 -29.84 -45.99
C ASP A 2 39.76 -30.29 -45.54
N GLY A 3 39.72 -30.81 -44.33
CA GLY A 3 38.50 -31.14 -43.59
C GLY A 3 38.92 -31.34 -42.14
N LYS A 4 39.28 -30.25 -41.47
CA LYS A 4 39.37 -30.19 -40.01
C LYS A 4 38.05 -29.64 -39.49
N GLU A 5 37.39 -30.44 -38.66
CA GLU A 5 36.34 -30.02 -37.74
C GLU A 5 37.02 -29.17 -36.66
N ASP A 6 36.81 -27.85 -36.71
CA ASP A 6 37.21 -26.92 -35.65
C ASP A 6 35.96 -26.64 -34.79
N ASP A 7 35.64 -27.56 -33.87
CA ASP A 7 34.80 -27.26 -32.70
C ASP A 7 35.69 -26.59 -31.64
N GLU A 8 35.86 -25.27 -31.74
CA GLU A 8 36.51 -24.48 -30.69
C GLU A 8 35.52 -24.22 -29.55
N ASP A 9 35.38 -25.20 -28.65
CA ASP A 9 34.90 -24.97 -27.29
C ASP A 9 35.92 -24.07 -26.55
N GLU A 10 35.74 -22.75 -26.57
CA GLU A 10 36.56 -21.82 -25.78
C GLU A 10 36.44 -22.14 -24.28
N GLU A 11 37.42 -22.89 -23.77
CA GLU A 11 37.51 -23.29 -22.37
C GLU A 11 37.81 -22.08 -21.46
N THR A 12 36.80 -21.63 -20.72
CA THR A 12 36.95 -20.53 -19.75
C THR A 12 37.00 -21.06 -18.32
N TRP A 13 38.02 -20.61 -17.57
CA TRP A 13 38.32 -21.03 -16.21
C TRP A 13 37.94 -19.93 -15.23
N LEU A 14 36.98 -20.18 -14.34
CA LEU A 14 36.61 -19.29 -13.24
C LEU A 14 36.85 -20.01 -11.90
N ASN A 15 37.59 -19.36 -10.99
CA ASN A 15 37.92 -19.88 -9.65
C ASN A 15 38.54 -21.30 -9.64
N GLY A 16 39.34 -21.65 -10.65
CA GLY A 16 40.06 -22.93 -10.70
C GLY A 16 39.21 -24.16 -10.99
N LYS A 17 37.95 -24.00 -11.42
CA LYS A 17 37.12 -25.08 -11.96
C LYS A 17 36.85 -24.85 -13.45
N GLN A 18 36.96 -25.93 -14.24
CA GLN A 18 36.64 -25.93 -15.67
C GLN A 18 35.12 -25.68 -15.82
N VAL A 19 34.73 -24.59 -16.50
CA VAL A 19 33.33 -24.30 -16.79
C VAL A 19 33.09 -24.63 -18.26
N ARG A 20 32.33 -25.71 -18.52
CA ARG A 20 31.84 -25.99 -19.88
C ARG A 20 30.69 -25.05 -20.19
N ASN A 21 30.73 -24.34 -21.32
CA ASN A 21 29.65 -23.49 -21.84
C ASN A 21 28.52 -24.34 -22.44
N GLY A 22 27.84 -25.13 -21.62
CA GLY A 22 26.72 -25.99 -22.04
C GLY A 22 25.35 -25.42 -21.67
N ILE A 23 24.28 -26.05 -22.17
CA ILE A 23 22.92 -25.79 -21.70
C ILE A 23 22.66 -26.63 -20.43
N SER A 24 22.27 -25.98 -19.35
CA SER A 24 21.97 -26.63 -18.07
C SER A 24 20.50 -27.06 -17.95
N HIS A 25 19.57 -26.25 -18.48
CA HIS A 25 18.13 -26.53 -18.43
C HIS A 25 17.44 -26.05 -19.71
N VAL A 26 16.39 -26.76 -20.11
CA VAL A 26 15.46 -26.33 -21.16
C VAL A 26 14.04 -26.45 -20.62
N SER A 27 13.21 -25.44 -20.87
CA SER A 27 11.78 -25.45 -20.59
C SER A 27 11.02 -25.17 -21.88
N CYS A 28 10.00 -25.98 -22.16
CA CYS A 28 9.12 -25.79 -23.31
C CYS A 28 7.73 -25.39 -22.81
N GLY A 29 7.21 -24.29 -23.34
CA GLY A 29 5.86 -23.80 -23.14
C GLY A 29 4.92 -24.24 -24.26
N ALA A 30 3.74 -23.61 -24.36
CA ALA A 30 2.77 -23.94 -25.41
C ALA A 30 3.23 -23.51 -26.81
N PHE A 31 3.85 -22.32 -26.90
CA PHE A 31 4.23 -21.71 -28.19
C PHE A 31 5.68 -21.22 -28.24
N HIS A 32 6.43 -21.33 -27.14
CA HIS A 32 7.83 -20.92 -27.05
C HIS A 32 8.64 -21.88 -26.16
N SER A 33 9.95 -21.77 -26.21
CA SER A 33 10.89 -22.51 -25.38
C SER A 33 11.97 -21.58 -24.86
N ALA A 34 12.52 -21.92 -23.70
CA ALA A 34 13.66 -21.23 -23.12
C ALA A 34 14.72 -22.22 -22.66
N ALA A 35 15.99 -21.83 -22.79
CA ALA A 35 17.14 -22.57 -22.31
C ALA A 35 17.97 -21.71 -21.37
N LEU A 36 18.51 -22.32 -20.33
CA LEU A 36 19.45 -21.72 -19.39
C LEU A 36 20.82 -22.38 -19.61
N SER A 37 21.86 -21.58 -19.82
CA SER A 37 23.23 -22.10 -19.89
C SER A 37 23.80 -22.41 -18.50
N THR A 38 24.89 -23.17 -18.47
CA THR A 38 25.69 -23.42 -17.26
C THR A 38 26.37 -22.17 -16.71
N VAL A 39 26.45 -21.10 -17.51
CA VAL A 39 26.99 -19.78 -17.13
C VAL A 39 25.91 -18.74 -16.80
N GLY A 40 24.64 -19.16 -16.70
CA GLY A 40 23.54 -18.29 -16.25
C GLY A 40 22.83 -17.48 -17.33
N ASN A 41 23.21 -17.64 -18.61
CA ASN A 41 22.55 -16.96 -19.73
C ASN A 41 21.23 -17.64 -20.07
N VAL A 42 20.17 -16.84 -20.25
CA VAL A 42 18.85 -17.31 -20.68
C VAL A 42 18.68 -17.04 -22.17
N PHE A 43 18.21 -18.05 -22.89
CA PHE A 43 17.86 -17.97 -24.30
C PHE A 43 16.38 -18.31 -24.46
N CYS A 44 15.63 -17.57 -25.27
CA CYS A 44 14.23 -17.82 -25.56
C CYS A 44 13.99 -17.84 -27.08
N TRP A 45 13.11 -18.72 -27.55
CA TRP A 45 12.64 -18.76 -28.94
C TRP A 45 11.23 -19.33 -29.05
N GLY A 46 10.53 -18.95 -30.11
CA GLY A 46 9.17 -19.34 -30.45
C GLY A 46 8.30 -18.11 -30.68
N ASP A 47 7.02 -18.26 -30.36
CA ASP A 47 6.02 -17.18 -30.39
C ASP A 47 6.40 -16.07 -29.40
N ASN A 48 6.25 -14.80 -29.80
CA ASN A 48 6.44 -13.63 -28.94
C ASN A 48 5.23 -12.67 -28.95
N THR A 49 4.05 -13.14 -29.39
CA THR A 49 2.81 -12.35 -29.47
C THR A 49 2.47 -11.61 -28.16
N ASP A 50 2.78 -12.22 -27.01
CA ASP A 50 2.52 -11.70 -25.67
C ASP A 50 3.81 -11.23 -24.94
N GLY A 51 4.95 -11.19 -25.64
CA GLY A 51 6.26 -10.83 -25.06
C GLY A 51 6.95 -11.96 -24.29
N GLN A 52 6.49 -13.20 -24.45
CA GLN A 52 6.94 -14.38 -23.71
C GLN A 52 8.42 -14.73 -23.92
N LEU A 53 9.09 -14.21 -24.95
CA LEU A 53 10.53 -14.40 -25.14
C LEU A 53 11.37 -13.49 -24.24
N GLY A 54 10.78 -12.46 -23.63
CA GLY A 54 11.50 -11.54 -22.77
C GLY A 54 12.52 -10.68 -23.51
N ILE A 55 12.28 -10.35 -24.78
CA ILE A 55 13.16 -9.46 -25.58
C ILE A 55 12.48 -8.13 -25.92
N GLY A 56 11.40 -7.80 -25.20
CA GLY A 56 10.56 -6.62 -25.44
C GLY A 56 9.23 -6.98 -26.11
N ILE A 57 8.19 -6.17 -25.83
CA ILE A 57 6.87 -6.27 -26.45
C ILE A 57 6.87 -5.40 -27.72
N GLY A 58 6.65 -6.02 -28.89
CA GLY A 58 6.45 -5.30 -30.16
C GLY A 58 7.71 -4.92 -30.95
N THR A 59 8.90 -5.42 -30.59
CA THR A 59 10.17 -5.12 -31.30
C THR A 59 10.75 -6.29 -32.09
N VAL A 60 10.31 -7.54 -31.83
CA VAL A 60 10.64 -8.75 -32.60
C VAL A 60 9.41 -9.67 -32.57
N ASP A 61 8.87 -10.01 -33.73
CA ASP A 61 7.55 -10.64 -33.88
C ASP A 61 7.50 -12.04 -33.27
N ASP A 62 8.37 -12.94 -33.72
CA ASP A 62 8.57 -14.31 -33.25
C ASP A 62 10.04 -14.67 -33.54
N SER A 63 10.58 -15.71 -32.92
CA SER A 63 11.91 -16.20 -33.29
C SER A 63 11.95 -17.71 -33.39
N THR A 64 12.35 -18.25 -34.53
CA THR A 64 12.59 -19.70 -34.68
C THR A 64 13.98 -20.13 -34.22
N VAL A 65 14.82 -19.17 -33.83
CA VAL A 65 16.19 -19.40 -33.33
C VAL A 65 16.32 -18.89 -31.89
N PRO A 66 17.10 -19.56 -31.01
CA PRO A 66 17.37 -19.09 -29.65
C PRO A 66 17.95 -17.67 -29.64
N LEU A 67 17.24 -16.74 -29.02
CA LEU A 67 17.70 -15.36 -28.78
C LEU A 67 18.08 -15.20 -27.31
N VAL A 68 19.19 -14.53 -27.05
CA VAL A 68 19.62 -14.31 -25.67
C VAL A 68 18.77 -13.19 -25.03
N VAL A 69 18.38 -13.40 -23.77
CA VAL A 69 17.67 -12.41 -22.98
C VAL A 69 18.70 -11.50 -22.32
N ASP A 70 19.15 -10.49 -23.06
CA ASP A 70 20.30 -9.65 -22.71
C ASP A 70 20.21 -9.00 -21.32
N TYR A 71 19.02 -8.60 -20.89
CA TYR A 71 18.86 -7.96 -19.58
C TYR A 71 19.06 -8.94 -18.41
N LEU A 72 19.05 -10.25 -18.64
CA LEU A 72 19.42 -11.26 -17.65
C LEU A 72 20.91 -11.63 -17.72
N GLY A 73 21.66 -11.08 -18.68
CA GLY A 73 23.10 -11.29 -18.82
C GLY A 73 23.84 -10.86 -17.56
N GLY A 74 24.65 -11.77 -17.01
CA GLY A 74 25.42 -11.53 -15.78
C GLY A 74 24.61 -11.67 -14.48
N MET A 75 23.31 -12.02 -14.54
CA MET A 75 22.55 -12.45 -13.38
C MET A 75 22.77 -13.94 -13.12
N ASP A 76 22.86 -14.35 -11.86
CA ASP A 76 22.97 -15.77 -11.49
C ASP A 76 21.61 -16.44 -11.60
N THR A 77 21.16 -16.65 -12.85
CA THR A 77 19.89 -17.28 -13.15
C THR A 77 20.00 -18.78 -12.95
N HIS A 78 19.17 -19.32 -12.05
CA HIS A 78 19.23 -20.73 -11.66
C HIS A 78 18.15 -21.58 -12.31
N THR A 79 17.02 -20.99 -12.70
CA THR A 79 15.94 -21.74 -13.34
C THR A 79 15.16 -20.89 -14.31
N VAL A 80 14.66 -21.55 -15.36
CA VAL A 80 13.76 -20.98 -16.35
C VAL A 80 12.56 -21.92 -16.55
N LYS A 81 11.35 -21.36 -16.63
CA LYS A 81 10.09 -22.08 -16.83
C LYS A 81 9.19 -21.34 -17.82
N CYS A 82 8.73 -22.05 -18.82
CA CYS A 82 7.81 -21.55 -19.84
C CYS A 82 6.38 -22.02 -19.55
N GLY A 83 5.45 -21.08 -19.59
CA GLY A 83 4.01 -21.30 -19.49
C GLY A 83 3.33 -21.30 -20.87
N VAL A 84 2.05 -20.94 -20.90
CA VAL A 84 1.29 -20.86 -22.15
C VAL A 84 1.78 -19.67 -22.98
N ASP A 85 1.81 -18.49 -22.36
CA ASP A 85 2.07 -17.17 -22.92
C ASP A 85 3.06 -16.35 -22.07
N PHE A 86 3.84 -16.99 -21.19
CA PHE A 86 4.82 -16.33 -20.34
C PHE A 86 6.07 -17.17 -20.10
N THR A 87 7.20 -16.51 -19.81
CA THR A 87 8.44 -17.13 -19.30
C THR A 87 8.78 -16.60 -17.92
N PHE A 88 9.06 -17.50 -16.98
CA PHE A 88 9.63 -17.18 -15.68
C PHE A 88 11.12 -17.53 -15.65
N ALA A 89 11.95 -16.61 -15.19
CA ALA A 89 13.33 -16.88 -14.82
C ALA A 89 13.53 -16.48 -13.35
N ILE A 90 14.25 -17.30 -12.59
CA ILE A 90 14.59 -17.00 -11.19
C ILE A 90 16.11 -16.86 -11.11
N SER A 91 16.57 -15.69 -10.67
CA SER A 91 17.97 -15.38 -10.43
C SER A 91 18.22 -14.94 -8.99
N GLU A 92 19.35 -15.33 -8.42
CA GLU A 92 19.85 -14.72 -7.18
C GLU A 92 20.55 -13.40 -7.52
N HIS A 93 20.08 -12.30 -6.93
CA HIS A 93 20.67 -10.98 -7.18
C HIS A 93 21.68 -10.62 -6.07
N SER A 94 22.96 -10.88 -6.31
CA SER A 94 23.98 -9.93 -5.87
C SER A 94 23.90 -8.73 -6.80
N ILE A 95 23.69 -7.52 -6.29
CA ILE A 95 23.55 -6.31 -7.11
C ILE A 95 24.87 -6.08 -7.88
N PHE A 96 24.97 -6.60 -9.10
CA PHE A 96 25.98 -6.18 -10.05
C PHE A 96 25.48 -4.88 -10.68
N GLN A 97 26.04 -3.76 -10.20
CA GLN A 97 26.09 -2.56 -11.01
C GLN A 97 26.85 -2.92 -12.30
N HIS A 98 26.16 -2.94 -13.44
CA HIS A 98 26.88 -2.99 -14.71
C HIS A 98 27.78 -1.75 -14.81
N PRO A 99 29.00 -1.87 -15.36
CA PRO A 99 29.98 -0.80 -15.34
C PRO A 99 29.44 0.37 -16.14
N SER A 100 29.64 1.55 -15.58
CA SER A 100 29.54 2.85 -16.22
C SER A 100 29.85 2.75 -17.71
N GLN A 101 28.95 3.25 -18.55
CA GLN A 101 29.31 3.76 -19.86
C GLN A 101 30.63 4.51 -19.73
N LYS A 102 31.59 4.15 -20.58
CA LYS A 102 32.91 4.75 -20.71
C LYS A 102 32.90 6.20 -20.25
N GLN A 103 33.56 6.47 -19.13
CA GLN A 103 34.19 7.77 -18.97
C GLN A 103 35.03 7.99 -20.23
N ILE A 104 34.69 9.01 -20.99
CA ILE A 104 35.70 9.72 -21.77
C ILE A 104 36.64 10.33 -20.73
N GLN A 105 37.59 9.52 -20.27
CA GLN A 105 38.81 10.05 -19.68
C GLN A 105 39.61 10.62 -20.84
N SER A 106 39.58 11.94 -20.97
CA SER A 106 40.69 12.68 -21.54
C SER A 106 41.92 12.38 -20.69
N ASN A 107 42.67 11.34 -21.07
CA ASN A 107 44.04 11.18 -20.61
C ASN A 107 44.85 12.29 -21.26
N GLY A 108 45.11 13.33 -20.47
CA GLY A 108 46.33 14.10 -20.64
C GLY A 108 47.50 13.18 -20.32
N ASN A 109 48.27 12.83 -21.34
CA ASN A 109 49.66 12.47 -21.14
C ASN A 109 50.51 13.47 -21.92
N SER A 110 51.40 14.10 -21.18
CA SER A 110 52.32 15.14 -21.63
C SER A 110 53.35 14.59 -22.62
N ASN A 111 53.93 15.54 -23.37
CA ASN A 111 55.15 15.49 -24.19
C ASN A 111 54.92 14.93 -25.61
N ASP A 112 55.22 15.64 -26.71
CA ASP A 112 56.35 16.55 -26.94
C ASP A 112 56.04 17.67 -27.96
N ASN A 113 56.67 18.83 -27.71
CA ASN A 113 57.24 19.80 -28.65
C ASN A 113 56.68 19.90 -30.09
N SER A 114 56.21 21.08 -30.48
CA SER A 114 57.08 22.10 -31.10
C SER A 114 56.30 23.29 -31.70
N ASN A 115 56.80 24.48 -31.36
CA ASN A 115 56.93 25.70 -32.17
C ASN A 115 55.73 26.35 -32.89
N SER A 116 55.47 27.56 -32.36
CA SER A 116 55.62 28.86 -33.04
C SER A 116 54.38 29.47 -33.68
N ASN A 117 54.14 30.71 -33.22
CA ASN A 117 53.84 31.90 -34.02
C ASN A 117 52.49 31.92 -34.74
N ASP A 118 51.75 33.01 -34.82
CA ASP A 118 51.91 34.40 -34.42
C ASP A 118 50.52 35.03 -34.55
N ASN A 119 50.35 36.15 -33.85
CA ASN A 119 49.61 37.31 -34.33
C ASN A 119 48.07 37.33 -34.45
N ASP A 120 47.55 38.23 -33.61
CA ASP A 120 46.94 39.49 -34.02
C ASP A 120 45.44 39.68 -33.81
N ASN A 121 45.21 40.58 -32.86
CA ASN A 121 44.45 41.82 -33.00
C ASN A 121 42.93 41.81 -32.81
N ASN A 122 42.61 42.43 -31.68
CA ASN A 122 41.92 43.71 -31.56
C ASN A 122 40.39 43.74 -31.49
N ASN A 123 40.03 44.56 -30.51
CA ASN A 123 38.95 45.51 -30.43
C ASN A 123 37.59 45.01 -29.97
N SER A 124 36.85 45.77 -29.16
CA SER A 124 37.10 46.89 -28.25
C SER A 124 35.72 47.35 -27.82
N ASN A 125 35.64 47.87 -26.59
CA ASN A 125 34.68 48.89 -26.15
C ASN A 125 33.19 48.50 -26.10
N SER A 126 32.38 48.97 -25.16
CA SER A 126 32.56 49.87 -24.01
C SER A 126 31.18 50.06 -23.38
N ASN A 127 31.13 50.26 -22.05
CA ASN A 127 30.31 51.27 -21.37
C ASN A 127 28.76 51.11 -21.43
N ASP A 128 27.94 51.44 -20.43
CA ASP A 128 28.11 52.15 -19.16
C ASP A 128 26.79 52.02 -18.36
N ASN A 129 26.90 52.22 -17.04
CA ASN A 129 25.94 52.85 -16.12
C ASN A 129 24.65 52.14 -15.65
N ASP A 130 24.72 51.66 -14.40
CA ASP A 130 24.05 52.19 -13.20
C ASP A 130 22.69 52.90 -13.35
N ASN A 131 21.63 52.38 -12.70
CA ASN A 131 21.13 52.95 -11.43
C ASN A 131 20.05 52.10 -10.72
N SER A 132 20.27 51.85 -9.42
CA SER A 132 19.35 51.71 -8.27
C SER A 132 17.89 51.25 -8.46
N ASN A 133 17.42 50.22 -7.72
CA ASN A 133 16.96 50.36 -6.32
C ASN A 133 16.44 49.04 -5.68
N SER A 134 16.81 48.83 -4.42
CA SER A 134 16.12 48.13 -3.31
C SER A 134 15.57 46.70 -3.48
N ASN A 135 16.18 45.73 -2.79
CA ASN A 135 15.64 45.18 -1.52
C ASN A 135 16.52 44.06 -0.96
N ASP A 136 16.87 44.22 0.31
CA ASP A 136 17.54 43.23 1.16
C ASP A 136 16.71 41.94 1.29
N ASN A 137 17.38 40.79 1.22
CA ASN A 137 17.04 39.63 2.05
C ASN A 137 18.23 38.68 2.17
N ASP A 138 18.49 38.33 3.41
CA ASP A 138 19.67 37.66 3.93
C ASP A 138 19.86 36.22 3.47
N ASN A 139 21.13 35.88 3.27
CA ASN A 139 21.65 34.61 2.82
C ASN A 139 21.98 33.71 4.03
N GLU A 140 20.98 33.06 4.66
CA GLU A 140 21.19 31.99 5.64
C GLU A 140 21.21 30.60 4.95
N GLY A 141 22.32 30.31 4.26
CA GLY A 141 22.49 29.05 3.52
C GLY A 141 23.64 28.14 4.00
N ASN A 142 24.38 28.49 5.04
CA ASN A 142 25.69 27.85 5.31
C ASN A 142 25.93 27.41 6.77
N ASN A 143 24.92 26.87 7.46
CA ASN A 143 25.12 26.37 8.84
C ASN A 143 24.45 25.01 9.16
N VAL A 144 24.08 24.22 8.14
CA VAL A 144 23.45 22.89 8.32
C VAL A 144 24.51 21.79 8.43
N GLY A 145 25.61 21.87 7.65
CA GLY A 145 26.69 20.88 7.66
C GLY A 145 27.43 20.76 9.00
N HIS A 146 27.68 21.89 9.67
CA HIS A 146 28.38 21.92 10.96
C HIS A 146 27.53 21.41 12.13
N LYS A 147 26.19 21.58 12.07
CA LYS A 147 25.26 21.05 13.08
C LYS A 147 25.09 19.53 12.98
N ILE A 148 25.10 18.97 11.77
CA ILE A 148 25.00 17.51 11.54
C ILE A 148 26.27 16.78 12.01
N GLN A 149 27.44 17.36 11.81
CA GLN A 149 28.70 16.75 12.25
C GLN A 149 28.83 16.75 13.78
N LYS A 150 28.36 17.81 14.46
CA LYS A 150 28.34 17.92 15.93
C LYS A 150 27.37 16.91 16.58
N LEU A 151 26.24 16.63 15.94
CA LEU A 151 25.28 15.60 16.38
C LEU A 151 25.86 14.18 16.26
N LYS A 152 26.56 13.87 15.15
CA LYS A 152 27.22 12.56 14.97
C LYS A 152 28.28 12.28 16.05
N THR A 153 29.05 13.28 16.46
CA THR A 153 30.04 13.15 17.53
C THR A 153 29.42 12.97 18.92
N MET A 154 28.27 13.59 19.21
CA MET A 154 27.58 13.41 20.49
C MET A 154 26.95 12.02 20.63
N PHE A 155 26.41 11.45 19.55
CA PHE A 155 25.84 10.09 19.59
C PHE A 155 26.90 9.00 19.72
N ALA A 156 28.07 9.17 19.09
CA ALA A 156 29.19 8.23 19.23
C ALA A 156 29.77 8.17 20.67
N GLN A 157 29.71 9.27 21.42
CA GLN A 157 30.14 9.30 22.83
C GLN A 157 29.13 8.64 23.78
N LYS A 158 27.83 8.69 23.47
CA LYS A 158 26.78 8.12 24.33
C LYS A 158 26.71 6.60 24.26
N SER A 159 27.00 5.99 23.09
CA SER A 159 27.07 4.53 22.95
C SER A 159 28.28 3.90 23.64
N ARG A 160 29.39 4.64 23.79
CA ARG A 160 30.58 4.14 24.53
C ARG A 160 30.40 4.13 26.04
N HIS A 161 29.54 5.01 26.58
CA HIS A 161 29.20 5.01 28.01
C HIS A 161 28.18 3.92 28.39
N HIS A 162 27.35 3.46 27.45
CA HIS A 162 26.40 2.38 27.69
C HIS A 162 27.05 0.99 27.65
N ALA A 163 28.05 0.78 26.79
CA ALA A 163 28.79 -0.49 26.72
C ALA A 163 29.66 -0.73 27.97
N LYS A 164 30.26 0.31 28.56
CA LYS A 164 31.06 0.18 29.80
C LYS A 164 30.24 -0.02 31.08
N LYS A 165 28.91 0.05 31.02
CA LYS A 165 28.02 -0.15 32.19
C LYS A 165 27.37 -1.53 32.23
N GLN A 166 27.50 -2.34 31.18
CA GLN A 166 26.98 -3.71 31.13
C GLN A 166 28.02 -4.78 31.48
N ASP A 167 29.33 -4.45 31.48
CA ASP A 167 30.41 -5.39 31.83
C ASP A 167 30.81 -5.35 33.32
N ALA A 168 30.08 -4.62 34.18
CA ALA A 168 30.42 -4.43 35.60
C ALA A 168 29.36 -4.96 36.60
N GLU A 169 28.32 -5.67 36.15
CA GLU A 169 27.23 -6.16 37.01
C GLU A 169 27.01 -7.69 36.96
N SER A 170 28.01 -8.47 36.57
CA SER A 170 27.96 -9.95 36.64
C SER A 170 29.17 -10.53 37.37
N THR A 171 29.35 -10.16 38.64
CA THR A 171 30.20 -10.93 39.56
C THR A 171 29.69 -10.74 40.98
N GLU A 172 28.81 -11.63 41.45
CA GLU A 172 28.72 -12.12 42.83
C GLU A 172 27.49 -13.04 43.04
N MET A 173 27.68 -14.09 43.85
CA MET A 173 26.69 -15.00 44.47
C MET A 173 26.04 -16.04 43.53
N ASP A 174 26.06 -17.36 43.76
CA ASP A 174 26.15 -18.12 45.01
C ASP A 174 26.78 -19.53 44.82
N THR A 175 27.38 -20.00 45.91
CA THR A 175 27.91 -21.35 46.14
C THR A 175 26.85 -22.32 46.72
N GLU A 176 27.13 -23.62 46.56
CA GLU A 176 26.74 -24.77 47.42
C GLU A 176 25.54 -25.67 47.06
N THR A 177 25.89 -26.83 46.45
CA THR A 177 25.62 -28.24 46.87
C THR A 177 24.17 -28.70 47.15
N THR A 178 23.63 -29.76 46.52
CA THR A 178 24.00 -31.18 46.72
C THR A 178 23.25 -32.12 45.74
N ASP A 179 23.97 -33.14 45.20
CA ASP A 179 23.63 -34.56 44.94
C ASP A 179 22.15 -35.04 44.88
N SER A 180 21.70 -36.00 44.06
CA SER A 180 22.35 -37.06 43.24
C SER A 180 21.30 -37.85 42.40
N ASN A 181 21.77 -38.47 41.30
CA ASN A 181 21.33 -39.73 40.62
C ASN A 181 19.88 -39.84 40.05
N ALA A 182 19.58 -40.38 38.86
CA ALA A 182 20.27 -41.34 38.00
C ALA A 182 19.75 -41.37 36.53
N HIS A 183 20.57 -41.97 35.65
CA HIS A 183 20.25 -42.69 34.40
C HIS A 183 20.04 -41.96 33.05
N HIS A 184 21.11 -42.02 32.24
CA HIS A 184 21.22 -42.27 30.78
C HIS A 184 19.92 -42.38 29.97
N VAL A 185 19.81 -41.59 28.89
CA VAL A 185 19.87 -42.03 27.46
C VAL A 185 20.21 -40.80 26.60
N ASP A 186 20.85 -41.07 25.47
CA ASP A 186 21.69 -40.25 24.60
C ASP A 186 21.17 -38.91 24.09
N THR A 187 22.14 -38.02 23.96
CA THR A 187 22.15 -36.68 23.37
C THR A 187 22.26 -36.73 21.85
N GLU A 188 21.40 -35.99 21.15
CA GLU A 188 21.71 -35.44 19.83
C GLU A 188 21.64 -33.90 19.92
N LYS A 189 22.67 -33.25 19.37
CA LYS A 189 23.03 -31.85 19.58
C LYS A 189 22.20 -30.91 18.69
N ASP A 190 21.48 -29.98 19.30
CA ASP A 190 21.01 -28.76 18.63
C ASP A 190 22.11 -27.69 18.66
N GLU A 191 22.70 -27.39 17.50
CA GLU A 191 23.55 -26.22 17.30
C GLU A 191 22.69 -24.95 17.22
N LYS A 192 22.85 -24.05 18.21
CA LYS A 192 22.42 -22.66 18.12
C LYS A 192 23.32 -21.90 17.14
N THR A 193 22.82 -21.62 15.94
CA THR A 193 23.41 -20.62 15.04
C THR A 193 22.87 -19.22 15.38
N ASN A 194 23.75 -18.38 15.93
CA ASN A 194 23.53 -16.95 16.10
C ASN A 194 23.48 -16.26 14.72
N TYR A 195 22.33 -15.68 14.36
CA TYR A 195 22.23 -14.77 13.21
C TYR A 195 22.62 -13.35 13.62
N SER A 196 23.82 -12.90 13.22
CA SER A 196 24.16 -11.48 13.19
C SER A 196 23.84 -10.92 11.80
N PHE A 197 22.83 -10.05 11.70
CA PHE A 197 22.49 -9.33 10.46
C PHE A 197 23.49 -8.19 10.20
N ASN A 198 24.24 -8.26 9.11
CA ASN A 198 25.16 -7.21 8.66
C ASN A 198 24.45 -6.29 7.65
N ILE A 199 24.14 -5.07 8.07
CA ILE A 199 23.45 -4.03 7.28
C ILE A 199 24.48 -3.01 6.80
N ASN A 200 25.20 -3.34 5.72
CA ASN A 200 26.03 -2.37 5.01
C ASN A 200 25.94 -2.65 3.50
N GLY A 201 25.05 -1.93 2.79
CA GLY A 201 24.91 -2.08 1.34
C GLY A 201 23.62 -1.54 0.71
N LEU A 202 22.60 -1.18 1.49
CA LEU A 202 21.39 -0.53 0.97
C LEU A 202 21.62 0.96 0.80
N SER A 203 21.33 1.50 -0.40
CA SER A 203 21.23 2.95 -0.59
C SER A 203 20.30 3.54 0.48
N ASN A 204 20.67 4.71 1.03
CA ASN A 204 20.00 5.34 2.17
C ASN A 204 18.47 5.48 2.03
N GLN A 205 17.93 5.37 0.81
CA GLN A 205 16.51 5.45 0.51
C GLN A 205 15.80 4.09 0.50
N ALA A 206 16.44 3.03 0.00
CA ALA A 206 15.88 1.66 -0.01
C ALA A 206 15.99 0.99 1.38
N SER A 207 17.12 1.19 2.09
CA SER A 207 17.25 0.80 3.50
C SER A 207 16.23 1.54 4.35
N ALA A 208 16.05 2.85 4.13
CA ALA A 208 15.04 3.60 4.86
C ALA A 208 13.62 3.14 4.55
N LYS A 209 13.28 2.74 3.31
CA LYS A 209 11.95 2.23 2.95
C LYS A 209 11.66 0.87 3.60
N LEU A 210 12.58 -0.09 3.50
CA LEU A 210 12.43 -1.42 4.11
C LEU A 210 12.49 -1.36 5.63
N PHE A 211 13.39 -0.56 6.19
CA PHE A 211 13.48 -0.32 7.63
C PHE A 211 12.27 0.45 8.15
N ARG A 212 11.68 1.39 7.38
CA ARG A 212 10.42 2.04 7.76
C ARG A 212 9.26 1.06 7.73
N VAL A 213 9.07 0.25 6.70
CA VAL A 213 7.99 -0.75 6.66
C VAL A 213 8.10 -1.75 7.82
N LEU A 214 9.33 -2.23 8.12
CA LEU A 214 9.58 -3.14 9.24
C LEU A 214 9.39 -2.44 10.60
N LEU A 215 9.88 -1.20 10.76
CA LEU A 215 9.68 -0.39 11.97
C LEU A 215 8.21 0.02 12.16
N LEU A 216 7.45 0.17 11.08
CA LEU A 216 6.02 0.52 11.10
C LEU A 216 5.14 -0.67 11.45
N LEU A 217 5.47 -1.88 10.97
CA LEU A 217 4.89 -3.12 11.47
C LEU A 217 5.20 -3.29 12.96
N LEU A 218 6.43 -3.02 13.38
CA LEU A 218 6.82 -3.07 14.80
C LEU A 218 6.14 -1.98 15.66
N LEU A 219 5.89 -0.78 15.14
CA LEU A 219 5.16 0.29 15.85
C LEU A 219 3.65 0.04 15.95
N PHE A 220 3.07 -0.73 15.02
CA PHE A 220 1.69 -1.20 15.11
C PHE A 220 1.54 -2.46 15.96
N MET A 221 2.58 -3.31 16.03
CA MET A 221 2.60 -4.46 16.94
C MET A 221 2.96 -4.09 18.38
N PHE A 222 3.68 -2.98 18.61
CA PHE A 222 4.11 -2.56 19.95
C PHE A 222 3.96 -1.04 20.16
N PRO A 223 2.93 -0.58 20.89
CA PRO A 223 2.85 0.81 21.33
C PRO A 223 4.02 1.14 22.27
N LYS A 224 4.64 2.31 22.07
CA LYS A 224 5.82 2.81 22.79
C LYS A 224 5.77 2.54 24.31
N SER A 225 6.84 1.92 24.81
CA SER A 225 7.05 1.68 26.24
C SER A 225 7.23 2.99 27.00
N GLY A 226 6.50 3.11 28.09
CA GLY A 226 6.58 4.26 29.00
C GLY A 226 5.58 4.10 30.13
N LYS A 227 6.02 3.40 31.20
CA LYS A 227 5.35 3.17 32.50
C LYS A 227 4.15 2.19 32.46
N GLY A 228 4.42 0.89 32.62
CA GLY A 228 3.39 -0.15 32.80
C GLY A 228 3.91 -1.57 32.56
N SER A 229 4.95 -2.00 33.28
CA SER A 229 5.64 -3.28 33.00
C SER A 229 4.81 -4.53 33.32
N GLU A 230 3.83 -4.46 34.22
CA GLU A 230 2.97 -5.61 34.55
C GLU A 230 1.68 -5.67 33.71
N GLU A 231 1.05 -4.52 33.45
CA GLU A 231 -0.21 -4.44 32.70
C GLU A 231 0.00 -4.72 31.21
N ASN A 232 1.12 -4.27 30.62
CA ASN A 232 1.47 -4.59 29.24
C ASN A 232 1.76 -6.08 29.04
N ASN A 233 2.42 -6.71 30.01
CA ASN A 233 2.75 -8.14 29.93
C ASN A 233 1.49 -9.02 30.00
N SER A 234 0.49 -8.62 30.80
CA SER A 234 -0.81 -9.30 30.86
C SER A 234 -1.58 -9.18 29.53
N ASN A 235 -1.61 -7.99 28.94
CA ASN A 235 -2.30 -7.75 27.66
C ASN A 235 -1.66 -8.55 26.51
N ASP A 236 -0.34 -8.63 26.46
CA ASP A 236 0.39 -9.42 25.46
C ASP A 236 0.12 -10.92 25.61
N VAL A 237 0.04 -11.42 26.85
CA VAL A 237 -0.33 -12.83 27.12
C VAL A 237 -1.75 -13.13 26.66
N GLU A 238 -2.70 -12.23 26.90
CA GLU A 238 -4.08 -12.40 26.45
C GLU A 238 -4.21 -12.34 24.92
N LEU A 239 -3.49 -11.43 24.27
CA LEU A 239 -3.45 -11.33 22.81
C LEU A 239 -2.90 -12.61 22.19
N ASN A 240 -1.80 -13.15 22.72
CA ASN A 240 -1.22 -14.41 22.26
C ASN A 240 -2.19 -15.59 22.43
N LYS A 241 -2.92 -15.66 23.56
CA LYS A 241 -3.95 -16.67 23.77
C LYS A 241 -5.10 -16.54 22.77
N ALA A 242 -5.53 -15.32 22.48
CA ALA A 242 -6.55 -15.05 21.47
C ALA A 242 -6.06 -15.53 20.10
N GLU A 243 -4.85 -15.16 19.69
CA GLU A 243 -4.28 -15.51 18.39
C GLU A 243 -4.19 -17.03 18.19
N GLN A 244 -3.70 -17.77 19.19
CA GLN A 244 -3.67 -19.24 19.13
C GLN A 244 -5.07 -19.84 19.02
N PHE A 245 -6.07 -19.30 19.73
CA PHE A 245 -7.46 -19.75 19.60
C PHE A 245 -8.03 -19.48 18.20
N TRP A 246 -7.78 -18.29 17.65
CA TRP A 246 -8.24 -17.94 16.31
C TRP A 246 -7.60 -18.85 15.24
N ILE A 247 -6.30 -19.09 15.31
CA ILE A 247 -5.58 -19.95 14.34
C ILE A 247 -6.02 -21.40 14.46
N ARG A 248 -6.00 -21.98 15.67
CA ARG A 248 -6.21 -23.42 15.88
C ARG A 248 -7.67 -23.84 15.83
N THR A 249 -8.59 -22.93 16.13
CA THR A 249 -10.02 -23.27 16.25
C THR A 249 -10.85 -22.54 15.20
N VAL A 250 -10.78 -21.21 15.15
CA VAL A 250 -11.74 -20.42 14.36
C VAL A 250 -11.45 -20.51 12.86
N LEU A 251 -10.20 -20.34 12.44
CA LEU A 251 -9.82 -20.38 11.03
C LEU A 251 -9.86 -21.79 10.44
N ASN A 252 -9.74 -22.83 11.26
CA ASN A 252 -9.81 -24.23 10.81
C ASN A 252 -11.23 -24.68 10.46
N ASP A 253 -12.26 -24.12 11.11
CA ASP A 253 -13.67 -24.44 10.82
C ASP A 253 -14.53 -23.17 10.93
N TRP A 254 -14.25 -22.22 10.03
CA TRP A 254 -14.85 -20.88 10.04
C TRP A 254 -16.38 -20.91 10.13
N GLU A 255 -17.04 -21.71 9.29
CA GLU A 255 -18.50 -21.75 9.20
C GLU A 255 -19.17 -22.19 10.50
N LYS A 256 -18.58 -23.18 11.20
CA LYS A 256 -19.12 -23.62 12.49
C LYS A 256 -18.74 -22.69 13.64
N GLN A 257 -17.55 -22.07 13.59
CA GLN A 257 -16.99 -21.36 14.74
C GLN A 257 -17.31 -19.86 14.76
N LYS A 258 -17.55 -19.20 13.63
CA LYS A 258 -17.70 -17.74 13.53
C LYS A 258 -18.75 -17.15 14.46
N ASN A 259 -19.82 -17.91 14.75
CA ASN A 259 -20.91 -17.51 15.63
C ASN A 259 -20.83 -18.06 17.05
N SER A 260 -19.76 -18.79 17.39
CA SER A 260 -19.62 -19.44 18.69
C SER A 260 -19.57 -18.42 19.84
N PRO A 261 -20.09 -18.74 21.04
CA PRO A 261 -20.02 -17.85 22.20
C PRO A 261 -18.60 -17.43 22.56
N ARG A 262 -17.63 -18.34 22.36
CA ARG A 262 -16.22 -18.11 22.65
C ARG A 262 -15.56 -17.11 21.69
N VAL A 263 -15.95 -17.12 20.40
CA VAL A 263 -15.53 -16.07 19.46
C VAL A 263 -16.08 -14.72 19.89
N ARG A 264 -17.35 -14.66 20.30
CA ARG A 264 -17.95 -13.41 20.80
C ARG A 264 -17.20 -12.87 22.01
N GLU A 265 -16.87 -13.73 22.97
CA GLU A 265 -16.08 -13.37 24.15
C GLU A 265 -14.73 -12.74 23.76
N TRP A 266 -13.99 -13.36 22.84
CA TRP A 266 -12.72 -12.81 22.36
C TRP A 266 -12.87 -11.47 21.65
N ILE A 267 -13.90 -11.31 20.81
CA ILE A 267 -14.17 -10.03 20.13
C ILE A 267 -14.42 -8.90 21.15
N TRP A 268 -15.18 -9.18 22.21
CA TRP A 268 -15.46 -8.22 23.28
C TRP A 268 -14.25 -7.90 24.16
N LYS A 269 -13.37 -8.88 24.37
CA LYS A 269 -12.23 -8.77 25.28
C LYS A 269 -11.02 -8.12 24.60
N VAL A 270 -10.60 -8.67 23.46
CA VAL A 270 -9.38 -8.28 22.74
C VAL A 270 -9.70 -7.78 21.34
N GLY A 271 -10.68 -8.39 20.68
CA GLY A 271 -10.94 -8.19 19.26
C GLY A 271 -10.37 -9.27 18.39
N ILE A 272 -10.31 -8.97 17.09
CA ILE A 272 -9.56 -9.80 16.16
C ILE A 272 -8.09 -9.38 16.30
N PRO A 273 -7.17 -10.32 16.59
CA PRO A 273 -5.75 -10.02 16.67
C PRO A 273 -5.27 -9.30 15.39
N PRO A 274 -4.45 -8.23 15.49
CA PRO A 274 -4.08 -7.41 14.33
C PRO A 274 -3.51 -8.20 13.16
N GLY A 275 -2.62 -9.17 13.42
CA GLY A 275 -2.00 -10.02 12.40
C GLY A 275 -2.97 -10.99 11.70
N LEU A 276 -4.17 -11.21 12.26
CA LEU A 276 -5.17 -12.11 11.70
C LEU A 276 -6.28 -11.40 10.92
N ARG A 277 -6.36 -10.06 10.99
CA ARG A 277 -7.39 -9.28 10.25
C ARG A 277 -7.31 -9.50 8.74
N SER A 278 -6.10 -9.66 8.21
CA SER A 278 -5.82 -9.99 6.81
C SER A 278 -6.53 -11.27 6.33
N LYS A 279 -6.80 -12.22 7.24
CA LYS A 279 -7.49 -13.48 6.95
C LYS A 279 -8.95 -13.45 7.38
N VAL A 280 -9.25 -12.89 8.55
CA VAL A 280 -10.59 -12.93 9.16
C VAL A 280 -11.55 -11.96 8.47
N TRP A 281 -11.13 -10.73 8.16
CA TRP A 281 -12.04 -9.75 7.55
C TRP A 281 -12.55 -10.20 6.18
N PRO A 282 -11.72 -10.70 5.24
CA PRO A 282 -12.23 -11.24 3.98
C PRO A 282 -13.19 -12.41 4.16
N LEU A 283 -12.97 -13.28 5.15
CA LEU A 283 -13.89 -14.39 5.47
C LEU A 283 -15.24 -13.90 6.05
N ALA A 284 -15.20 -12.85 6.87
CA ALA A 284 -16.40 -12.23 7.43
C ALA A 284 -17.24 -11.49 6.38
N ILE A 285 -16.58 -10.80 5.44
CA ILE A 285 -17.23 -10.12 4.32
C ILE A 285 -17.77 -11.14 3.30
N GLY A 286 -16.99 -12.20 3.03
CA GLY A 286 -17.33 -13.21 2.03
C GLY A 286 -17.06 -12.77 0.59
N ASN A 287 -17.45 -13.62 -0.37
CA ASN A 287 -17.32 -13.36 -1.80
C ASN A 287 -18.57 -13.76 -2.58
N GLN A 288 -19.72 -13.20 -2.20
CA GLN A 288 -21.01 -13.46 -2.85
C GLN A 288 -21.02 -13.03 -4.32
N LEU A 289 -20.24 -12.00 -4.66
CA LEU A 289 -20.08 -11.51 -6.02
C LEU A 289 -19.20 -12.41 -6.92
N GLY A 290 -18.56 -13.44 -6.36
CA GLY A 290 -17.69 -14.33 -7.13
C GLY A 290 -16.47 -13.65 -7.73
N ILE A 291 -15.98 -12.56 -7.13
CA ILE A 291 -14.86 -11.77 -7.64
C ILE A 291 -13.59 -12.62 -7.64
N ASN A 292 -12.95 -12.73 -8.80
CA ASN A 292 -11.71 -13.45 -9.02
C ASN A 292 -10.58 -12.47 -9.43
N GLN A 293 -9.35 -12.97 -9.45
CA GLN A 293 -8.15 -12.20 -9.75
C GLN A 293 -8.20 -11.58 -11.17
N SER A 294 -8.60 -12.37 -12.17
CA SER A 294 -8.66 -11.93 -13.56
C SER A 294 -9.63 -10.77 -13.77
N LEU A 295 -10.77 -10.77 -13.08
CA LEU A 295 -11.73 -9.66 -13.13
C LEU A 295 -11.10 -8.36 -12.58
N PHE A 296 -10.39 -8.43 -11.47
CA PHE A 296 -9.69 -7.28 -10.90
C PHE A 296 -8.66 -6.73 -11.88
N GLU A 297 -7.86 -7.58 -12.51
CA GLU A 297 -6.84 -7.19 -13.50
C GLU A 297 -7.46 -6.54 -14.74
N ILE A 298 -8.58 -7.06 -15.24
CA ILE A 298 -9.32 -6.47 -16.37
C ILE A 298 -9.84 -5.08 -16.00
N CYS A 299 -10.50 -4.93 -14.84
CA CYS A 299 -11.02 -3.65 -14.37
C CYS A 299 -9.89 -2.63 -14.14
N HIS A 300 -8.79 -3.07 -13.54
CA HIS A 300 -7.60 -2.25 -13.32
C HIS A 300 -6.98 -1.76 -14.64
N LYS A 301 -6.77 -2.66 -15.62
CA LYS A 301 -6.23 -2.30 -16.94
C LYS A 301 -7.11 -1.27 -17.64
N ARG A 302 -8.44 -1.47 -17.64
CA ARG A 302 -9.40 -0.52 -18.23
C ARG A 302 -9.33 0.84 -17.54
N ALA A 303 -9.25 0.85 -16.22
CA ALA A 303 -9.22 2.09 -15.46
C ALA A 303 -7.89 2.85 -15.64
N SER A 304 -6.76 2.14 -15.73
CA SER A 304 -5.45 2.71 -16.00
C SER A 304 -5.40 3.43 -17.36
N VAL A 305 -5.93 2.81 -18.41
CA VAL A 305 -6.03 3.44 -19.75
C VAL A 305 -6.88 4.72 -19.69
N ALA A 306 -8.05 4.67 -19.04
CA ALA A 306 -8.92 5.83 -18.92
C ALA A 306 -8.28 6.97 -18.10
N TYR A 307 -7.52 6.63 -17.06
CA TYR A 307 -6.80 7.61 -16.25
C TYR A 307 -5.68 8.31 -17.05
N GLN A 308 -4.92 7.56 -17.85
CA GLN A 308 -3.90 8.12 -18.75
C GLN A 308 -4.49 9.10 -19.76
N GLN A 309 -5.64 8.75 -20.36
CA GLN A 309 -6.37 9.64 -21.27
C GLN A 309 -6.85 10.92 -20.56
N HIS A 310 -7.33 10.80 -19.32
CA HIS A 310 -7.74 11.96 -18.52
C HIS A 310 -6.56 12.91 -18.22
N ILE A 311 -5.39 12.38 -17.85
CA ILE A 311 -4.18 13.19 -17.65
C ILE A 311 -3.76 13.90 -18.94
N ALA A 312 -3.73 13.17 -20.06
CA ALA A 312 -3.35 13.73 -21.35
C ALA A 312 -4.28 14.89 -21.75
N LYS A 313 -5.59 14.74 -21.54
CA LYS A 313 -6.57 15.79 -21.79
C LYS A 313 -6.35 17.02 -20.90
N GLN A 314 -6.09 16.85 -19.60
CA GLN A 314 -5.82 17.97 -18.70
C GLN A 314 -4.55 18.75 -19.10
N GLN A 315 -3.51 18.05 -19.57
CA GLN A 315 -2.29 18.69 -20.07
C GLN A 315 -2.58 19.49 -21.35
N GLN A 316 -3.40 18.95 -22.25
CA GLN A 316 -3.80 19.64 -23.48
C GLN A 316 -4.65 20.89 -23.20
N ASP A 317 -5.63 20.79 -22.30
CA ASP A 317 -6.48 21.91 -21.89
C ASP A 317 -5.67 23.03 -21.19
N HIS A 318 -4.69 22.66 -20.36
CA HIS A 318 -3.79 23.61 -19.68
C HIS A 318 -2.88 24.36 -20.67
N VAL A 319 -2.39 23.69 -21.71
CA VAL A 319 -1.61 24.33 -22.79
C VAL A 319 -2.49 25.33 -23.57
N MET A 320 -3.76 24.99 -23.83
CA MET A 320 -4.70 25.85 -24.56
C MET A 320 -5.08 27.12 -23.77
N LEU A 321 -5.24 27.01 -22.44
CA LEU A 321 -5.56 28.14 -21.55
C LEU A 321 -4.38 29.13 -21.37
N MET A 322 -3.14 28.66 -21.50
CA MET A 322 -1.94 29.50 -21.41
C MET A 322 -1.61 30.26 -22.70
N ALA A 323 -2.31 29.98 -23.80
CA ALA A 323 -2.11 30.64 -25.09
C ALA A 323 -3.45 30.98 -25.78
N PRO A 324 -4.20 32.00 -25.30
CA PRO A 324 -5.53 32.31 -25.84
C PRO A 324 -5.51 32.98 -27.23
N ASN A 325 -4.34 33.39 -27.74
CA ASN A 325 -4.17 34.08 -29.03
C ASN A 325 -3.22 33.34 -29.98
N LEU A 326 -3.49 32.07 -30.22
CA LEU A 326 -3.00 31.36 -31.41
C LEU A 326 -4.20 30.90 -32.23
N ASN A 327 -4.95 31.86 -32.75
CA ASN A 327 -5.88 31.62 -33.84
C ASN A 327 -5.49 32.54 -35.00
N ASP A 328 -4.43 32.13 -35.69
CA ASP A 328 -4.33 32.22 -37.14
C ASP A 328 -3.16 31.33 -37.59
N GLY A 329 -3.49 30.12 -38.05
CA GLY A 329 -2.68 29.39 -39.03
C GLY A 329 -1.33 28.82 -38.61
N VAL A 330 -1.11 28.45 -37.34
CA VAL A 330 0.08 27.66 -36.95
C VAL A 330 -0.37 26.39 -36.25
N GLU A 331 -0.33 25.27 -36.97
CA GLU A 331 -0.32 23.93 -36.38
C GLU A 331 0.86 23.83 -35.41
N VAL A 332 0.59 23.86 -34.12
CA VAL A 332 1.58 23.48 -33.11
C VAL A 332 1.70 21.96 -33.17
N ASN A 333 2.56 21.49 -34.07
CA ASN A 333 3.05 20.12 -34.05
C ASN A 333 3.88 19.92 -32.77
N ILE A 334 3.25 19.39 -31.73
CA ILE A 334 3.99 18.74 -30.66
C ILE A 334 4.51 17.43 -31.28
N THR A 335 5.74 17.46 -31.79
CA THR A 335 6.49 16.25 -32.11
C THR A 335 6.73 15.47 -30.82
N THR A 336 5.80 14.56 -30.50
CA THR A 336 6.17 13.33 -29.82
C THR A 336 7.09 12.58 -30.78
N THR A 337 8.34 12.39 -30.38
CA THR A 337 9.28 11.50 -31.06
C THR A 337 8.76 10.07 -30.99
N THR A 338 7.96 9.71 -31.98
CA THR A 338 7.63 8.36 -32.37
C THR A 338 8.81 7.78 -33.13
N THR A 339 9.51 6.80 -32.57
CA THR A 339 10.24 5.81 -33.38
C THR A 339 9.26 4.70 -33.71
N GLY A 340 9.00 4.54 -35.00
CA GLY A 340 7.73 4.07 -35.54
C GLY A 340 7.42 2.60 -35.43
N THR A 341 6.12 2.31 -35.42
CA THR A 341 5.54 1.28 -36.28
C THR A 341 4.13 1.72 -36.66
N SER A 342 3.85 1.68 -37.96
CA SER A 342 2.57 2.05 -38.57
C SER A 342 1.46 1.17 -38.01
N VAL A 343 0.62 1.72 -37.13
CA VAL A 343 -0.60 1.04 -36.69
C VAL A 343 -1.63 1.24 -37.80
N VAL A 344 -1.86 0.18 -38.56
CA VAL A 344 -3.04 0.04 -39.41
C VAL A 344 -4.25 0.31 -38.51
N ALA A 345 -5.02 1.32 -38.86
CA ALA A 345 -6.34 1.56 -38.29
C ALA A 345 -7.22 0.34 -38.60
N THR A 346 -7.20 -0.66 -37.72
CA THR A 346 -8.27 -1.64 -37.66
C THR A 346 -9.43 -0.94 -36.99
N ASP A 347 -10.51 -0.78 -37.74
CA ASP A 347 -11.81 -0.28 -37.33
C ASP A 347 -12.15 -0.68 -35.89
N VAL A 348 -11.82 0.22 -34.95
CA VAL A 348 -12.56 0.31 -33.70
C VAL A 348 -13.89 0.88 -34.14
N THR A 349 -14.81 -0.02 -34.48
CA THR A 349 -16.23 0.32 -34.55
C THR A 349 -16.52 1.10 -33.29
N THR A 350 -16.83 2.38 -33.48
CA THR A 350 -17.41 3.25 -32.49
C THR A 350 -18.67 2.55 -32.01
N LEU A 351 -18.52 1.73 -30.97
CA LEU A 351 -19.58 1.44 -30.04
C LEU A 351 -19.91 2.79 -29.41
N GLU A 352 -20.84 3.50 -30.06
CA GLU A 352 -21.65 4.50 -29.40
C GLU A 352 -22.27 3.80 -28.18
N THR A 353 -21.60 3.88 -27.04
CA THR A 353 -22.15 3.41 -25.78
C THR A 353 -23.22 4.42 -25.37
N THR A 354 -24.44 4.17 -25.81
CA THR A 354 -25.65 4.66 -25.19
C THR A 354 -25.80 4.04 -23.80
N ASP A 355 -24.92 4.41 -22.86
CA ASP A 355 -25.18 4.49 -21.43
C ASP A 355 -24.02 5.24 -20.77
N LYS A 356 -24.25 6.44 -20.22
CA LYS A 356 -23.19 7.22 -19.56
C LYS A 356 -22.96 6.66 -18.16
N GLY A 357 -22.13 5.63 -18.06
CA GLY A 357 -21.62 5.17 -16.77
C GLY A 357 -20.87 6.28 -16.02
N ARG A 358 -20.65 6.07 -14.73
CA ARG A 358 -19.97 6.99 -13.81
C ARG A 358 -18.48 6.72 -13.71
N GLU A 359 -17.85 6.11 -14.71
CA GLU A 359 -16.40 5.84 -14.72
C GLU A 359 -15.58 7.14 -14.66
N ASN A 360 -16.13 8.26 -15.15
CA ASN A 360 -15.49 9.59 -15.08
C ASN A 360 -15.27 10.10 -13.64
N THR A 361 -15.94 9.51 -12.65
CA THR A 361 -15.77 9.85 -11.22
C THR A 361 -14.38 9.49 -10.67
N ILE A 362 -13.55 8.77 -11.43
CA ILE A 362 -12.14 8.53 -11.07
C ILE A 362 -11.36 9.84 -10.87
N SER A 363 -11.81 10.95 -11.47
CA SER A 363 -11.23 12.28 -11.27
C SER A 363 -11.30 12.76 -9.82
N TYR A 364 -12.29 12.32 -9.04
CA TYR A 364 -12.44 12.69 -7.63
C TYR A 364 -11.57 11.85 -6.68
N ILE A 365 -10.93 10.78 -7.17
CA ILE A 365 -10.08 9.90 -6.34
C ILE A 365 -8.89 10.68 -5.80
N ASP A 366 -8.27 11.53 -6.63
CA ASP A 366 -7.10 12.32 -6.27
C ASP A 366 -7.33 13.26 -5.07
N GLU A 367 -8.54 13.85 -4.99
CA GLU A 367 -8.96 14.69 -3.86
C GLU A 367 -9.06 13.90 -2.55
N ASP A 368 -9.38 12.62 -2.63
CA ASP A 368 -9.53 11.78 -1.46
C ASP A 368 -8.21 11.12 -1.03
N LEU A 369 -7.34 10.77 -1.97
CA LEU A 369 -6.02 10.18 -1.68
C LEU A 369 -5.21 11.07 -0.72
N HIS A 370 -5.15 12.37 -0.98
CA HIS A 370 -4.31 13.27 -0.17
C HIS A 370 -4.79 13.40 1.29
N ARG A 371 -6.09 13.25 1.54
CA ARG A 371 -6.71 13.41 2.87
C ARG A 371 -7.07 12.09 3.56
N THR A 372 -6.78 10.96 2.93
CA THR A 372 -7.01 9.63 3.50
C THR A 372 -5.88 9.29 4.47
N PHE A 373 -6.21 9.21 5.77
CA PHE A 373 -5.26 8.96 6.86
C PHE A 373 -3.93 9.75 6.78
N PRO A 374 -3.99 11.10 6.74
CA PRO A 374 -2.81 11.94 6.51
C PRO A 374 -1.72 11.76 7.57
N SER A 375 -2.12 11.45 8.80
CA SER A 375 -1.21 11.18 9.92
C SER A 375 -0.34 9.93 9.73
N LEU A 376 -0.74 9.00 8.85
CA LEU A 376 0.04 7.79 8.56
C LEU A 376 1.05 8.02 7.43
N SER A 377 0.81 9.01 6.54
CA SER A 377 1.68 9.30 5.39
C SER A 377 1.83 8.15 4.37
N TYR A 378 1.05 7.07 4.48
CA TYR A 378 1.14 5.91 3.59
C TYR A 378 0.43 6.08 2.26
N PHE A 379 -0.62 6.91 2.22
CA PHE A 379 -1.52 7.08 1.07
C PHE A 379 -1.36 8.44 0.39
N GLN A 380 -0.56 9.33 0.99
CA GLN A 380 -0.19 10.63 0.42
C GLN A 380 0.81 10.45 -0.74
N LYS A 381 1.15 11.56 -1.42
CA LYS A 381 2.12 11.57 -2.52
C LYS A 381 3.44 10.92 -2.08
N GLU A 382 3.94 9.97 -2.89
CA GLU A 382 5.15 9.16 -2.61
C GLU A 382 4.99 8.13 -1.46
N GLY A 383 3.78 7.99 -0.92
CA GLY A 383 3.44 6.99 0.07
C GLY A 383 3.44 5.58 -0.52
N VAL A 384 3.89 4.60 0.26
CA VAL A 384 4.07 3.21 -0.18
C VAL A 384 2.78 2.51 -0.62
N LEU A 385 1.61 2.96 -0.16
CA LEU A 385 0.30 2.37 -0.49
C LEU A 385 -0.56 3.30 -1.36
N GLN A 386 -0.02 4.42 -1.84
CA GLN A 386 -0.78 5.37 -2.64
C GLN A 386 -1.27 4.73 -3.95
N ASP A 387 -0.38 4.08 -4.69
CA ASP A 387 -0.70 3.47 -5.98
C ASP A 387 -1.70 2.33 -5.79
N GLY A 388 -1.48 1.44 -4.82
CA GLY A 388 -2.43 0.38 -4.50
C GLY A 388 -3.83 0.88 -4.12
N LEU A 389 -3.93 2.02 -3.41
CA LEU A 389 -5.22 2.65 -3.10
C LEU A 389 -5.89 3.21 -4.35
N ARG A 390 -5.13 3.89 -5.22
CA ARG A 390 -5.65 4.39 -6.50
C ARG A 390 -6.15 3.24 -7.36
N ASP A 391 -5.33 2.22 -7.54
CA ASP A 391 -5.59 1.04 -8.38
C ASP A 391 -6.88 0.34 -7.97
N LEU A 392 -7.07 0.12 -6.67
CA LEU A 392 -8.28 -0.48 -6.12
C LEU A 392 -9.53 0.36 -6.41
N LEU A 393 -9.47 1.67 -6.12
CA LEU A 393 -10.63 2.57 -6.29
C LEU A 393 -11.00 2.76 -7.76
N GLN A 394 -10.01 2.89 -8.64
CA GLN A 394 -10.18 2.99 -10.07
C GLN A 394 -10.75 1.70 -10.66
N ALA A 395 -10.20 0.54 -10.29
CA ALA A 395 -10.75 -0.75 -10.69
C ALA A 395 -12.21 -0.90 -10.24
N TYR A 396 -12.55 -0.43 -9.03
CA TYR A 396 -13.94 -0.49 -8.54
C TYR A 396 -14.90 0.38 -9.35
N ALA A 397 -14.49 1.60 -9.72
CA ALA A 397 -15.31 2.48 -10.55
C ALA A 397 -15.63 1.85 -11.92
N PHE A 398 -14.72 1.04 -12.47
CA PHE A 398 -14.92 0.29 -13.71
C PHE A 398 -15.65 -1.05 -13.52
N TYR A 399 -15.61 -1.62 -12.32
CA TYR A 399 -16.38 -2.80 -11.96
C TYR A 399 -17.86 -2.48 -11.74
N ARG A 400 -18.16 -1.34 -11.08
CA ARG A 400 -19.52 -0.82 -10.83
C ARG A 400 -19.69 0.56 -11.45
N PRO A 401 -19.76 0.66 -12.80
CA PRO A 401 -19.91 1.94 -13.48
C PRO A 401 -21.23 2.64 -13.15
N ASP A 402 -22.25 1.92 -12.69
CA ASP A 402 -23.50 2.48 -12.21
C ASP A 402 -23.33 3.33 -10.94
N ILE A 403 -22.40 2.94 -10.06
CA ILE A 403 -22.06 3.67 -8.83
C ILE A 403 -20.90 4.64 -9.07
N GLY A 404 -19.84 4.16 -9.73
CA GLY A 404 -18.56 4.82 -9.84
C GLY A 404 -17.85 4.95 -8.49
N TYR A 405 -17.02 5.99 -8.38
CA TYR A 405 -16.40 6.42 -7.14
C TYR A 405 -17.30 7.40 -6.39
N ILE A 406 -17.53 7.14 -5.10
CA ILE A 406 -18.21 8.06 -4.18
C ILE A 406 -17.20 8.50 -3.12
N GLN A 407 -17.15 9.81 -2.88
CA GLN A 407 -16.25 10.41 -1.91
C GLN A 407 -16.42 9.76 -0.52
N GLY A 408 -15.31 9.37 0.10
CA GLY A 408 -15.29 8.59 1.34
C GLY A 408 -14.95 7.10 1.16
N MET A 409 -15.17 6.53 -0.03
CA MET A 409 -14.78 5.15 -0.36
C MET A 409 -13.27 4.89 -0.15
N SER A 410 -12.45 5.90 -0.37
CA SER A 410 -11.01 5.88 -0.09
C SER A 410 -10.67 5.43 1.33
N TYR A 411 -11.42 5.82 2.35
CA TYR A 411 -11.14 5.43 3.73
C TYR A 411 -11.45 3.96 4.00
N ILE A 412 -12.48 3.40 3.36
CA ILE A 412 -12.79 1.96 3.45
C ILE A 412 -11.68 1.16 2.75
N ALA A 413 -11.35 1.54 1.50
CA ALA A 413 -10.32 0.87 0.72
C ALA A 413 -8.94 0.95 1.41
N ALA A 414 -8.56 2.12 1.91
CA ALA A 414 -7.32 2.32 2.65
C ALA A 414 -7.30 1.47 3.93
N ASN A 415 -8.40 1.41 4.68
CA ASN A 415 -8.47 0.61 5.90
C ASN A 415 -8.30 -0.89 5.61
N LEU A 416 -8.75 -1.38 4.45
CA LEU A 416 -8.50 -2.76 4.01
C LEU A 416 -7.03 -2.95 3.61
N LEU A 417 -6.48 -2.04 2.78
CA LEU A 417 -5.09 -2.09 2.29
C LEU A 417 -4.02 -2.00 3.39
N LEU A 418 -4.36 -1.49 4.57
CA LEU A 418 -3.47 -1.56 5.74
C LEU A 418 -3.17 -3.00 6.18
N TYR A 419 -4.02 -3.97 5.83
CA TYR A 419 -3.92 -5.35 6.32
C TYR A 419 -3.77 -6.40 5.22
N MET A 420 -4.09 -6.10 3.96
CA MET A 420 -4.10 -7.09 2.87
C MET A 420 -3.65 -6.50 1.53
N ASP A 421 -3.33 -7.39 0.58
CA ASP A 421 -2.89 -7.03 -0.77
C ASP A 421 -4.03 -6.40 -1.60
N GLY A 422 -3.67 -5.79 -2.74
CA GLY A 422 -4.58 -5.04 -3.60
C GLY A 422 -5.79 -5.84 -4.08
N TYR A 423 -5.60 -7.10 -4.49
CA TYR A 423 -6.70 -7.94 -4.96
C TYR A 423 -7.62 -8.37 -3.81
N THR A 424 -7.04 -8.86 -2.71
CA THR A 424 -7.84 -9.27 -1.54
C THR A 424 -8.64 -8.08 -0.99
N ALA A 425 -8.03 -6.89 -0.96
CA ALA A 425 -8.69 -5.66 -0.58
C ALA A 425 -9.81 -5.28 -1.56
N PHE A 426 -9.58 -5.35 -2.87
CA PHE A 426 -10.60 -5.07 -3.90
C PHE A 426 -11.82 -6.00 -3.76
N LYS A 427 -11.58 -7.31 -3.63
CA LYS A 427 -12.64 -8.31 -3.44
C LYS A 427 -13.45 -8.03 -2.17
N ALA A 428 -12.78 -7.79 -1.05
CA ALA A 428 -13.44 -7.45 0.21
C ALA A 428 -14.22 -6.14 0.11
N PHE A 429 -13.62 -5.12 -0.51
CA PHE A 429 -14.22 -3.81 -0.71
C PHE A 429 -15.51 -3.91 -1.53
N ALA A 430 -15.46 -4.56 -2.69
CA ALA A 430 -16.62 -4.70 -3.58
C ALA A 430 -17.76 -5.50 -2.94
N ASN A 431 -17.46 -6.60 -2.25
CA ASN A 431 -18.49 -7.38 -1.55
C ASN A 431 -19.09 -6.60 -0.36
N LEU A 432 -18.29 -5.85 0.38
CA LEU A 432 -18.76 -5.01 1.48
C LEU A 432 -19.75 -3.95 0.98
N LEU A 433 -19.40 -3.25 -0.10
CA LEU A 433 -20.23 -2.21 -0.71
C LEU A 433 -21.49 -2.74 -1.41
N ASN A 434 -21.54 -4.03 -1.72
CA ASN A 434 -22.73 -4.68 -2.25
C ASN A 434 -23.74 -5.10 -1.18
N SER A 435 -23.45 -4.90 0.11
CA SER A 435 -24.41 -5.20 1.16
C SER A 435 -25.65 -4.28 1.09
N PRO A 436 -26.84 -4.74 1.55
CA PRO A 436 -28.06 -3.94 1.58
C PRO A 436 -27.89 -2.57 2.24
N PHE A 437 -27.10 -2.52 3.30
CA PHE A 437 -26.73 -1.29 3.99
C PHE A 437 -26.10 -0.26 3.07
N PHE A 438 -25.02 -0.65 2.37
CA PHE A 438 -24.28 0.26 1.50
C PHE A 438 -25.07 0.60 0.25
N TYR A 439 -25.84 -0.36 -0.30
CA TYR A 439 -26.72 -0.11 -1.43
C TYR A 439 -27.69 1.04 -1.15
N ASP A 440 -28.36 1.04 0.01
CA ASP A 440 -29.27 2.12 0.38
C ASP A 440 -28.53 3.42 0.71
N MET A 441 -27.50 3.36 1.55
CA MET A 441 -26.82 4.55 2.09
C MET A 441 -25.96 5.28 1.05
N LEU A 442 -25.46 4.58 0.03
CA LEU A 442 -24.72 5.18 -1.09
C LEU A 442 -25.62 5.56 -2.27
N SER A 443 -26.87 5.10 -2.29
CA SER A 443 -27.83 5.53 -3.32
C SER A 443 -28.12 7.03 -3.20
N MET A 444 -28.43 7.67 -4.33
CA MET A 444 -28.93 9.06 -4.34
C MET A 444 -30.43 9.16 -3.99
N ASP A 445 -31.02 8.05 -3.51
CA ASP A 445 -32.45 7.94 -3.23
C ASP A 445 -32.73 8.11 -1.73
N LEU A 446 -33.19 9.30 -1.36
CA LEU A 446 -33.56 9.61 0.02
C LEU A 446 -34.65 8.66 0.56
N SER A 447 -35.51 8.11 -0.30
CA SER A 447 -36.57 7.19 0.15
C SER A 447 -36.01 5.90 0.73
N LYS A 448 -34.83 5.45 0.27
CA LYS A 448 -34.09 4.31 0.82
C LYS A 448 -33.29 4.66 2.07
N GLN A 449 -32.74 5.87 2.13
CA GLN A 449 -31.94 6.32 3.27
C GLN A 449 -32.78 6.68 4.50
N ILE A 450 -33.95 7.31 4.31
CA ILE A 450 -34.83 7.79 5.40
C ILE A 450 -35.18 6.68 6.41
N PRO A 451 -35.62 5.47 5.99
CA PRO A 451 -35.86 4.38 6.92
C PRO A 451 -34.63 3.99 7.76
N ARG A 452 -33.42 4.05 7.20
CA ARG A 452 -32.18 3.78 7.95
C ARG A 452 -31.85 4.88 8.95
N TYR A 453 -32.08 6.14 8.60
CA TYR A 453 -31.99 7.25 9.57
C TYR A 453 -33.00 7.11 10.70
N GLN A 454 -34.19 6.59 10.42
CA GLN A 454 -35.19 6.32 11.47
C GLN A 454 -34.73 5.19 12.40
N ILE A 455 -34.12 4.10 11.90
CA ILE A 455 -33.53 3.06 12.78
C ILE A 455 -32.51 3.67 13.73
N PHE A 456 -31.63 4.53 13.21
CA PHE A 456 -30.65 5.24 14.02
C PHE A 456 -31.34 6.13 15.07
N GLN A 457 -32.33 6.93 14.66
CA GLN A 457 -33.05 7.86 15.53
C GLN A 457 -33.84 7.12 16.64
N ASP A 458 -34.51 6.02 16.29
CA ASP A 458 -35.26 5.17 17.23
C ASP A 458 -34.30 4.61 18.30
N LEU A 459 -33.12 4.10 17.90
CA LEU A 459 -32.12 3.60 18.84
C LEU A 459 -31.50 4.71 19.69
N PHE A 460 -31.23 5.87 19.09
CA PHE A 460 -30.64 7.02 19.75
C PHE A 460 -31.56 7.56 20.84
N GLN A 461 -32.85 7.73 20.53
CA GLN A 461 -33.86 8.20 21.48
C GLN A 461 -34.02 7.24 22.67
N LEU A 462 -34.00 5.93 22.43
CA LEU A 462 -34.09 4.94 23.50
C LEU A 462 -32.85 4.89 24.39
N SER A 463 -31.66 5.06 23.80
CA SER A 463 -30.40 4.92 24.52
C SER A 463 -30.00 6.21 25.26
N GLU A 464 -30.25 7.37 24.66
CA GLU A 464 -29.89 8.69 25.19
C GLU A 464 -31.00 9.73 24.94
N PRO A 465 -32.15 9.62 25.63
CA PRO A 465 -33.34 10.45 25.35
C PRO A 465 -33.09 11.94 25.52
N GLN A 466 -32.30 12.34 26.53
CA GLN A 466 -31.96 13.75 26.78
C GLN A 466 -31.17 14.37 25.62
N LEU A 467 -30.15 13.65 25.13
CA LEU A 467 -29.33 14.16 24.03
C LEU A 467 -30.10 14.12 22.71
N SER A 468 -30.91 13.07 22.49
CA SER A 468 -31.80 12.99 21.34
C SER A 468 -32.80 14.14 21.30
N ALA A 469 -33.42 14.50 22.43
CA ALA A 469 -34.32 15.64 22.51
C ALA A 469 -33.58 16.96 22.17
N PHE A 470 -32.40 17.17 22.74
CA PHE A 470 -31.56 18.32 22.41
C PHE A 470 -31.25 18.42 20.91
N PHE A 471 -30.96 17.30 20.24
CA PHE A 471 -30.71 17.29 18.78
C PHE A 471 -31.97 17.65 17.99
N LEU A 472 -33.13 17.13 18.39
CA LEU A 472 -34.41 17.42 17.73
C LEU A 472 -34.80 18.89 17.90
N ASP A 473 -34.70 19.43 19.12
CA ASP A 473 -35.04 20.82 19.43
C ASP A 473 -34.15 21.82 18.68
N ASN A 474 -32.89 21.45 18.43
CA ASN A 474 -31.92 22.26 17.68
C ASN A 474 -31.84 21.90 16.18
N SER A 475 -32.78 21.11 15.66
CA SER A 475 -32.84 20.70 14.24
C SER A 475 -31.55 20.02 13.72
N ILE A 476 -30.83 19.31 14.58
CA ILE A 476 -29.63 18.54 14.23
C ILE A 476 -30.04 17.17 13.70
N LEU A 477 -30.28 17.09 12.39
CA LEU A 477 -30.79 15.88 11.76
C LEU A 477 -29.69 14.82 11.54
N PRO A 478 -30.00 13.51 11.66
CA PRO A 478 -29.04 12.44 11.44
C PRO A 478 -28.27 12.52 10.11
N GLN A 479 -28.92 12.97 9.03
CA GLN A 479 -28.27 13.02 7.71
C GLN A 479 -27.05 13.94 7.66
N SER A 480 -27.00 14.95 8.56
CA SER A 480 -25.91 15.93 8.61
C SER A 480 -24.60 15.39 9.21
N TYR A 481 -24.63 14.28 9.94
CA TYR A 481 -23.45 13.69 10.58
C TYR A 481 -23.35 12.18 10.43
N PHE A 482 -24.46 11.44 10.62
CA PHE A 482 -24.44 9.98 10.65
C PHE A 482 -24.09 9.37 9.30
N LEU A 483 -24.52 9.97 8.19
CA LEU A 483 -24.21 9.46 6.84
C LEU A 483 -22.70 9.29 6.64
N ASP A 484 -21.92 10.35 6.86
CA ASP A 484 -20.45 10.34 6.67
C ASP A 484 -19.75 9.37 7.64
N TRP A 485 -20.32 9.17 8.83
CA TRP A 485 -19.82 8.19 9.78
C TRP A 485 -20.08 6.77 9.28
N ALA A 486 -21.31 6.51 8.82
CA ALA A 486 -21.79 5.17 8.52
C ALA A 486 -21.24 4.63 7.19
N ILE A 487 -21.19 5.46 6.13
CA ILE A 487 -20.68 5.07 4.81
C ILE A 487 -19.16 4.87 4.77
N THR A 488 -18.46 5.19 5.85
CA THR A 488 -17.02 4.91 5.99
C THR A 488 -16.74 3.88 7.08
N ILE A 489 -17.78 3.32 7.72
CA ILE A 489 -17.66 2.50 8.94
C ILE A 489 -16.71 3.20 9.92
N PHE A 490 -16.93 4.49 10.11
CA PHE A 490 -16.19 5.40 10.98
C PHE A 490 -14.71 5.60 10.64
N SER A 491 -14.16 4.95 9.61
CA SER A 491 -12.75 5.02 9.27
C SER A 491 -12.26 6.44 8.95
N LYS A 492 -13.13 7.29 8.41
CA LYS A 492 -12.82 8.71 8.17
C LYS A 492 -12.76 9.56 9.45
N LYS A 493 -13.47 9.15 10.51
CA LYS A 493 -13.71 9.99 11.70
C LYS A 493 -12.97 9.53 12.93
N LEU A 494 -12.75 8.23 13.06
CA LEU A 494 -12.05 7.63 14.18
C LEU A 494 -10.57 7.44 13.87
N ARG A 495 -9.77 7.40 14.94
CA ARG A 495 -8.34 7.18 14.84
C ARG A 495 -8.03 5.74 14.38
N PRO A 496 -6.95 5.50 13.63
CA PRO A 496 -6.58 4.17 13.12
C PRO A 496 -6.39 3.08 14.19
N ASN A 497 -6.23 3.43 15.46
CA ASN A 497 -6.16 2.47 16.57
C ASN A 497 -7.55 2.03 17.07
N VAL A 498 -8.58 2.88 16.96
CA VAL A 498 -9.96 2.56 17.38
C VAL A 498 -10.76 1.95 16.23
N THR A 499 -10.55 2.45 15.01
CA THR A 499 -11.27 2.02 13.80
C THR A 499 -11.32 0.50 13.61
N PRO A 500 -10.20 -0.25 13.73
CA PRO A 500 -10.21 -1.70 13.50
C PRO A 500 -11.10 -2.45 14.48
N ARG A 501 -11.24 -1.96 15.73
CA ARG A 501 -12.13 -2.58 16.73
C ARG A 501 -13.59 -2.42 16.37
N ILE A 502 -13.97 -1.25 15.85
CA ILE A 502 -15.32 -1.00 15.34
C ILE A 502 -15.60 -1.89 14.13
N TRP A 503 -14.63 -2.04 13.23
CA TRP A 503 -14.73 -2.97 12.11
C TRP A 503 -14.88 -4.42 12.56
N ASP A 504 -14.11 -4.87 13.56
CA ASP A 504 -14.25 -6.21 14.13
C ASP A 504 -15.71 -6.46 14.58
N PHE A 505 -16.35 -5.49 15.24
CA PHE A 505 -17.77 -5.59 15.64
C PHE A 505 -18.72 -5.62 14.45
N VAL A 506 -18.57 -4.69 13.50
CA VAL A 506 -19.47 -4.58 12.35
C VAL A 506 -19.39 -5.81 11.45
N LEU A 507 -18.18 -6.32 11.19
CA LEU A 507 -17.99 -7.49 10.34
C LEU A 507 -18.44 -8.79 11.01
N MET A 508 -18.21 -8.95 12.32
CA MET A 508 -18.56 -10.20 13.02
C MET A 508 -20.00 -10.24 13.51
N PHE A 509 -20.59 -9.10 13.87
CA PHE A 509 -21.94 -9.03 14.45
C PHE A 509 -22.95 -8.34 13.54
N GLY A 510 -22.52 -7.86 12.38
CA GLY A 510 -23.36 -7.28 11.35
C GLY A 510 -23.67 -5.80 11.54
N GLU A 511 -24.41 -5.26 10.56
CA GLU A 511 -24.69 -3.84 10.41
C GLU A 511 -25.43 -3.17 11.59
N SER A 512 -26.11 -3.92 12.47
CA SER A 512 -26.68 -3.34 13.69
C SER A 512 -25.64 -2.61 14.53
N TYR A 513 -24.37 -3.05 14.46
CA TYR A 513 -23.28 -2.41 15.17
C TYR A 513 -22.84 -1.08 14.57
N VAL A 514 -23.19 -0.75 13.33
CA VAL A 514 -22.99 0.60 12.79
C VAL A 514 -23.82 1.60 13.59
N TYR A 515 -25.10 1.28 13.83
CA TYR A 515 -26.00 2.12 14.61
C TYR A 515 -25.60 2.18 16.09
N ILE A 516 -25.30 1.03 16.70
CA ILE A 516 -24.88 0.95 18.11
C ILE A 516 -23.61 1.76 18.34
N CYS A 517 -22.60 1.65 17.45
CA CYS A 517 -21.36 2.40 17.57
C CYS A 517 -21.59 3.91 17.42
N ALA A 518 -22.44 4.34 16.49
CA ALA A 518 -22.78 5.77 16.35
C ALA A 518 -23.44 6.34 17.61
N VAL A 519 -24.40 5.61 18.19
CA VAL A 519 -25.04 6.00 19.46
C VAL A 519 -24.03 5.98 20.61
N ALA A 520 -23.11 5.02 20.64
CA ALA A 520 -22.05 4.96 21.65
C ALA A 520 -21.11 6.16 21.58
N ILE A 521 -20.74 6.61 20.37
CA ILE A 521 -19.95 7.83 20.16
C ILE A 521 -20.70 9.03 20.73
N LEU A 522 -21.97 9.21 20.37
CA LEU A 522 -22.79 10.32 20.91
C LEU A 522 -22.92 10.27 22.43
N LYS A 523 -23.12 9.09 23.01
CA LYS A 523 -23.17 8.88 24.45
C LYS A 523 -21.86 9.25 25.14
N CYS A 524 -20.70 8.93 24.54
CA CYS A 524 -19.40 9.34 25.07
C CYS A 524 -19.21 10.86 25.02
N LEU A 525 -19.76 11.52 23.99
CA LEU A 525 -19.63 12.97 23.78
C LEU A 525 -20.70 13.79 24.51
N LYS A 526 -21.78 13.15 24.99
CA LYS A 526 -22.92 13.80 25.65
C LYS A 526 -22.53 14.88 26.67
N PRO A 527 -21.58 14.66 27.61
CA PRO A 527 -21.25 15.67 28.61
C PRO A 527 -20.72 16.97 28.00
N GLN A 528 -20.03 16.87 26.86
CA GLN A 528 -19.46 18.01 26.13
C GLN A 528 -20.51 18.66 25.24
N LEU A 529 -21.28 17.86 24.49
CA LEU A 529 -22.26 18.37 23.51
C LEU A 529 -23.38 19.18 24.16
N LEU A 530 -23.85 18.82 25.36
CA LEU A 530 -24.91 19.55 26.05
C LEU A 530 -24.46 20.93 26.57
N GLN A 531 -23.16 21.22 26.58
CA GLN A 531 -22.60 22.50 27.03
C GLN A 531 -22.18 23.41 25.87
N MET A 532 -22.21 22.89 24.64
CA MET A 532 -21.76 23.57 23.43
C MET A 532 -22.92 24.32 22.76
N ASP A 533 -22.59 25.37 22.03
CA ASP A 533 -23.53 25.99 21.09
C ASP A 533 -23.75 25.11 19.84
N LEU A 534 -24.74 25.46 19.02
CA LEU A 534 -25.13 24.67 17.85
C LEU A 534 -23.97 24.52 16.84
N ASP A 535 -23.22 25.58 16.58
CA ASP A 535 -22.12 25.57 15.61
C ASP A 535 -20.95 24.69 16.09
N GLN A 536 -20.63 24.77 17.38
CA GLN A 536 -19.66 23.92 18.05
C GLN A 536 -20.07 22.45 18.03
N VAL A 537 -21.36 22.15 18.27
CA VAL A 537 -21.90 20.78 18.16
C VAL A 537 -21.70 20.26 16.75
N GLN A 538 -22.14 21.01 15.73
CA GLN A 538 -21.99 20.59 14.34
C GLN A 538 -20.52 20.40 13.94
N SER A 539 -19.63 21.29 14.41
CA SER A 539 -18.19 21.19 14.18
C SER A 539 -17.60 19.93 14.83
N ASN A 540 -17.97 19.62 16.08
CA ASN A 540 -17.54 18.41 16.78
C ASN A 540 -18.07 17.12 16.13
N LEU A 541 -19.30 17.13 15.61
CA LEU A 541 -19.84 15.98 14.89
C LEU A 541 -19.14 15.75 13.54
N LYS A 542 -18.72 16.84 12.87
CA LYS A 542 -17.91 16.75 11.64
C LYS A 542 -16.48 16.26 11.92
N LYS A 543 -15.89 16.65 13.05
CA LYS A 543 -14.53 16.29 13.49
C LYS A 543 -14.58 15.74 14.92
N LEU A 544 -14.73 14.42 15.03
CA LEU A 544 -14.82 13.75 16.33
C LEU A 544 -13.58 14.03 17.19
N PRO A 545 -13.75 14.30 18.50
CA PRO A 545 -12.63 14.54 19.40
C PRO A 545 -11.64 13.38 19.43
N GLN A 546 -10.34 13.70 19.31
CA GLN A 546 -9.27 12.69 19.42
C GLN A 546 -9.17 12.08 20.83
N THR A 547 -9.83 12.68 21.82
CA THR A 547 -9.88 12.20 23.21
C THR A 547 -10.68 10.91 23.36
N LEU A 548 -11.52 10.53 22.37
CA LEU A 548 -12.28 9.29 22.42
C LEU A 548 -11.32 8.08 22.42
N THR A 549 -11.27 7.38 23.55
CA THR A 549 -10.42 6.18 23.73
C THR A 549 -11.16 4.91 23.33
N GLU A 550 -10.40 3.88 22.94
CA GLU A 550 -10.95 2.56 22.61
C GLU A 550 -11.75 1.99 23.78
N SER A 551 -11.15 1.94 24.98
CA SER A 551 -11.77 1.33 26.17
C SER A 551 -13.07 2.03 26.55
N GLN A 552 -13.11 3.36 26.51
CA GLN A 552 -14.33 4.12 26.79
C GLN A 552 -15.42 3.78 25.78
N LEU A 553 -15.09 3.74 24.49
CA LEU A 553 -16.06 3.45 23.44
C LEU A 553 -16.60 2.01 23.55
N ILE A 554 -15.73 1.02 23.73
CA ILE A 554 -16.13 -0.39 23.87
C ILE A 554 -17.01 -0.59 25.12
N ASN A 555 -16.66 0.03 26.24
CA ASN A 555 -17.47 -0.06 27.46
C ASN A 555 -18.83 0.60 27.27
N THR A 556 -18.91 1.73 26.56
CA THR A 556 -20.19 2.37 26.23
C THR A 556 -21.02 1.51 25.27
N ILE A 557 -20.41 0.89 24.25
CA ILE A 557 -21.07 -0.03 23.32
C ILE A 557 -21.75 -1.18 24.08
N LYS A 558 -21.09 -1.77 25.10
CA LYS A 558 -21.68 -2.83 25.94
C LYS A 558 -22.98 -2.41 26.64
N THR A 559 -23.17 -1.11 26.90
CA THR A 559 -24.37 -0.61 27.58
C THR A 559 -25.56 -0.41 26.65
N ILE A 560 -25.35 -0.44 25.34
CA ILE A 560 -26.38 -0.14 24.35
C ILE A 560 -26.89 -1.46 23.77
N ASN A 561 -28.18 -1.72 23.98
CA ASN A 561 -28.84 -2.89 23.43
C ASN A 561 -29.88 -2.47 22.40
N MET A 562 -29.79 -3.01 21.18
CA MET A 562 -30.81 -2.79 20.16
C MET A 562 -32.04 -3.66 20.46
N PRO A 563 -33.21 -3.08 20.75
CA PRO A 563 -34.41 -3.84 21.03
C PRO A 563 -34.84 -4.71 19.84
N LYS A 564 -35.46 -5.87 20.15
CA LYS A 564 -35.91 -6.84 19.13
C LYS A 564 -36.81 -6.21 18.05
N HIS A 565 -37.65 -5.23 18.39
CA HIS A 565 -38.53 -4.59 17.41
C HIS A 565 -37.77 -3.69 16.42
N ILE A 566 -36.77 -2.94 16.88
CA ILE A 566 -35.87 -2.16 16.01
C ILE A 566 -35.06 -3.11 15.14
N LYS A 567 -34.51 -4.17 15.73
CA LYS A 567 -33.75 -5.18 14.98
C LYS A 567 -34.60 -5.83 13.88
N ARG A 568 -35.85 -6.22 14.16
CA ARG A 568 -36.78 -6.73 13.15
C ARG A 568 -37.10 -5.73 12.05
N LYS A 569 -37.24 -4.44 12.39
CA LYS A 569 -37.46 -3.37 11.39
C LYS A 569 -36.25 -3.24 10.47
N LEU A 570 -35.04 -3.31 11.03
CA LEU A 570 -33.78 -3.31 10.29
C LEU A 570 -33.64 -4.56 9.39
N ASP A 571 -33.93 -5.75 9.93
CA ASP A 571 -33.84 -7.00 9.15
C ASP A 571 -34.80 -6.97 7.95
N LYS A 572 -36.03 -6.47 8.14
CA LYS A 572 -36.99 -6.25 7.04
C LYS A 572 -36.53 -5.25 5.99
N LEU A 573 -35.77 -4.22 6.39
CA LEU A 573 -35.22 -3.28 5.41
C LEU A 573 -34.20 -3.99 4.51
N ASN A 574 -33.34 -4.83 5.09
CA ASN A 574 -32.35 -5.57 4.31
C ASN A 574 -32.94 -6.64 3.39
N GLU A 575 -34.12 -7.18 3.70
CA GLU A 575 -34.82 -8.12 2.82
C GLU A 575 -35.44 -7.42 1.59
N ASN A 576 -35.72 -6.11 1.69
CA ASN A 576 -36.36 -5.33 0.64
C ASN A 576 -35.37 -4.56 -0.26
N SER A 577 -34.11 -4.44 0.18
CA SER A 577 -33.00 -3.78 -0.54
C SER A 577 -32.22 -4.78 -1.35
#